data_AF-A0A2A2IQH1-F1
#
_entry.id   AF-A0A2A2IQH1-F1
#
_cell.length_a   1.000
_cell.length_b   1.000
_cell.length_c   1.000
_cell.angle_alpha   90.00
_cell.angle_beta   90.00
_cell.angle_gamma   90.00
#
_symmetry.space_group_name_H-M   'P 1'
#
loop_
_entity.id
_entity.type
_entity.pdbx_description
1 polymer ?
#
loop_
_entity_poly.entity_id
_entity_poly.type
_entity_poly.pdbx_seq_one_letter_code
_entity_poly.pdbx_strand_id
1 'polypeptide(L)'
;MKAVEDEVMRVKEHKETRREYMTLAMELKRQRQFGREEGREEGREEGRQEERLKMILAMLRKGFSVESIAECAQTSVEYILELGKKNHLL
;
A
#
# COMPACT_ATOMS: atom_id res chain seq x y z
N MET A 1 35.88 28.09 -34.11
CA MET A 1 34.43 28.25 -33.88
C MET A 1 33.62 27.13 -34.55
N LYS A 2 33.80 26.83 -35.85
CA LYS A 2 33.08 25.73 -36.54
C LYS A 2 33.03 24.38 -35.83
N ALA A 3 34.15 23.87 -35.31
CA ALA A 3 34.17 22.57 -34.62
C ALA A 3 33.29 22.52 -33.36
N VAL A 4 33.12 23.65 -32.66
CA VAL A 4 32.23 23.74 -31.49
C VAL A 4 30.78 23.79 -31.95
N GLU A 5 30.48 24.48 -33.05
CA GLU A 5 29.13 24.54 -33.62
C GLU A 5 28.67 23.18 -34.16
N ASP A 6 29.56 22.43 -34.81
CA ASP A 6 29.29 21.07 -35.32
C ASP A 6 29.05 20.08 -34.16
N GLU A 7 29.83 20.19 -33.09
CA GLU A 7 29.64 19.40 -31.86
C GLU A 7 28.30 19.70 -31.19
N VAL A 8 27.95 20.99 -31.09
CA VAL A 8 26.67 21.44 -30.53
C VAL A 8 25.49 20.94 -31.37
N MET A 9 25.60 20.95 -32.70
CA MET A 9 24.58 20.39 -33.60
C MET A 9 24.44 18.88 -33.41
N ARG A 10 25.55 18.14 -33.34
CA ARG A 10 25.52 16.68 -33.12
C ARG A 10 24.84 16.30 -31.80
N VAL A 11 25.16 17.01 -30.72
CA VAL A 11 24.55 16.78 -29.40
C VAL A 11 23.05 17.14 -29.41
N LYS A 12 22.66 18.24 -30.07
CA LYS A 12 21.25 18.64 -30.20
C LYS A 12 20.41 17.66 -31.02
N GLU A 13 21.01 17.04 -32.04
CA GLU A 13 20.39 16.03 -32.89
C GLU A 13 20.49 14.60 -32.36
N HIS A 14 21.11 14.40 -31.19
CA HIS A 14 21.29 13.10 -30.58
C HIS A 14 19.96 12.56 -30.01
N LYS A 15 19.08 12.14 -30.93
CA LYS A 15 17.71 11.65 -30.67
C LYS A 15 17.69 10.43 -29.75
N GLU A 16 18.76 9.64 -29.74
CA GLU A 16 18.90 8.46 -28.86
C GLU A 16 18.95 8.86 -27.39
N THR A 17 19.85 9.78 -27.00
CA THR A 17 19.87 10.28 -25.61
C THR A 17 18.57 10.97 -25.19
N ARG A 18 17.91 11.70 -26.10
CA ARG A 18 16.58 12.27 -25.82
C ARG A 18 15.54 11.16 -25.59
N ARG A 19 15.53 10.12 -26.42
CA ARG A 19 14.61 9.00 -26.30
C ARG A 19 14.85 8.22 -25.01
N GLU A 20 16.10 7.88 -24.71
CA GLU A 20 16.50 7.20 -23.48
C GLU A 20 16.12 8.00 -22.24
N TYR A 21 16.40 9.32 -22.24
CA TYR A 21 16.00 10.21 -21.16
C TYR A 21 14.47 10.23 -20.98
N MET A 22 13.71 10.35 -22.06
CA MET A 22 12.24 10.34 -21.99
C MET A 22 11.70 9.00 -21.50
N THR A 23 12.27 7.88 -21.95
CA THR A 23 11.92 6.54 -21.48
C THR A 23 12.20 6.41 -19.99
N LEU A 24 13.39 6.80 -19.53
CA LEU A 24 13.75 6.75 -18.11
C LEU A 24 12.84 7.66 -17.27
N ALA A 25 12.55 8.87 -17.72
CA ALA A 25 11.66 9.79 -17.02
C ALA A 25 10.23 9.25 -16.92
N MET A 26 9.72 8.60 -17.97
CA MET A 26 8.42 7.92 -17.95
C MET A 26 8.42 6.74 -16.98
N GLU A 27 9.50 5.96 -16.96
CA GLU A 27 9.65 4.82 -16.06
C GLU A 27 9.67 5.26 -14.59
N LEU A 28 10.45 6.29 -14.26
CA LEU A 28 10.47 6.89 -12.92
C LEU A 28 9.11 7.44 -12.52
N LYS A 29 8.38 8.06 -13.46
CA LYS A 29 7.02 8.55 -13.21
C LYS A 29 6.06 7.39 -12.93
N ARG A 30 6.14 6.30 -13.71
CA ARG A 30 5.35 5.09 -13.49
C ARG A 30 5.65 4.47 -12.13
N GLN A 31 6.92 4.27 -11.78
CA GLN A 31 7.32 3.71 -10.49
C GLN A 31 6.80 4.55 -9.31
N ARG A 32 6.88 5.89 -9.40
CA ARG A 32 6.30 6.78 -8.37
C ARG A 32 4.78 6.67 -8.28
N GLN A 33 4.10 6.44 -9.39
CA GLN A 33 2.66 6.23 -9.39
C GLN A 33 2.30 4.89 -8.75
N PHE A 34 2.97 3.80 -9.15
CA PHE A 34 2.77 2.48 -8.55
C PHE A 34 3.01 2.50 -7.04
N GLY A 35 4.14 3.04 -6.57
CA GLY A 35 4.41 3.10 -5.13
C GLY A 35 3.39 3.93 -4.34
N ARG A 36 2.75 4.93 -4.97
CA ARG A 36 1.64 5.68 -4.34
C ARG A 36 0.35 4.89 -4.31
N GLU A 37 0.07 4.11 -5.35
CA GLU A 37 -1.12 3.27 -5.43
C GLU A 37 -1.01 2.11 -4.44
N GLU A 38 0.11 1.39 -4.45
CA GLU A 38 0.43 0.30 -3.51
C GLU A 38 0.33 0.79 -2.06
N GLY A 39 1.05 1.87 -1.70
CA GLY A 39 1.00 2.39 -0.33
C GLY A 39 -0.39 2.85 0.11
N ARG A 40 -1.25 3.26 -0.84
CA ARG A 40 -2.65 3.63 -0.54
C ARG A 40 -3.56 2.41 -0.44
N GLU A 41 -3.25 1.32 -1.12
CA GLU A 41 -3.97 0.06 -1.00
C GLU A 41 -3.61 -0.63 0.32
N GLU A 42 -2.31 -0.79 0.59
CA GLU A 42 -1.77 -1.33 1.85
C GLU A 42 -2.32 -0.56 3.06
N GLY A 43 -2.20 0.77 3.07
CA GLY A 43 -2.69 1.57 4.20
C GLY A 43 -4.21 1.49 4.41
N ARG A 44 -4.99 1.24 3.36
CA ARG A 44 -6.44 0.99 3.52
C ARG A 44 -6.71 -0.41 4.06
N GLU A 45 -5.94 -1.40 3.64
CA GLU A 45 -6.08 -2.76 4.14
C GLU A 45 -5.70 -2.86 5.62
N GLU A 46 -4.53 -2.32 5.99
CA GLU A 46 -4.09 -2.22 7.38
C GLU A 46 -5.12 -1.50 8.23
N GLY A 47 -5.64 -0.35 7.76
CA GLY A 47 -6.69 0.39 8.46
C GLY A 47 -7.97 -0.43 8.70
N ARG A 48 -8.44 -1.20 7.71
CA ARG A 48 -9.60 -2.09 7.85
C ARG A 48 -9.33 -3.21 8.85
N GLN A 49 -8.14 -3.81 8.82
CA GLN A 49 -7.75 -4.86 9.74
C GLN A 49 -7.67 -4.34 11.19
N GLU A 50 -7.07 -3.17 11.40
CA GLU A 50 -7.02 -2.52 12.71
C GLU A 50 -8.42 -2.19 13.25
N GLU A 51 -9.29 -1.63 12.41
CA GLU A 51 -10.66 -1.28 12.81
C GLU A 51 -11.45 -2.53 13.21
N ARG A 52 -11.35 -3.61 12.42
CA ARG A 52 -11.99 -4.89 12.73
C ARG A 52 -11.51 -5.47 14.06
N LEU A 53 -10.20 -5.39 14.34
CA LEU A 53 -9.64 -5.83 15.62
C LEU A 53 -10.17 -4.98 16.78
N LYS A 54 -10.17 -3.65 16.65
CA LYS A 54 -10.69 -2.72 17.66
C LYS A 54 -12.18 -3.00 17.93
N MET A 55 -12.97 -3.25 16.89
CA MET A 55 -14.38 -3.62 17.01
C MET A 55 -14.57 -4.93 17.79
N ILE A 56 -13.84 -6.00 17.43
CA ILE A 56 -13.90 -7.30 18.13
C ILE A 56 -13.61 -7.13 19.63
N LEU A 57 -12.51 -6.44 19.96
CA LEU A 57 -12.11 -6.22 21.35
C LEU A 57 -13.15 -5.38 22.12
N ALA A 58 -13.78 -4.40 21.47
CA ALA A 58 -14.84 -3.61 22.08
C ALA A 58 -16.10 -4.44 22.35
N MET A 59 -16.47 -5.36 21.45
CA MET A 59 -17.58 -6.27 21.66
C MET A 59 -17.30 -7.27 22.79
N LEU A 60 -16.10 -7.85 22.84
CA LEU A 60 -15.68 -8.72 23.94
C LEU A 60 -15.77 -8.01 25.29
N ARG A 61 -15.26 -6.77 25.39
CA ARG A 61 -15.35 -5.95 26.61
C ARG A 61 -16.79 -5.64 27.04
N LYS A 62 -17.71 -5.58 26.08
CA LYS A 62 -19.14 -5.34 26.34
C LYS A 62 -19.91 -6.62 26.68
N GLY A 63 -19.26 -7.79 26.68
CA GLY A 63 -19.86 -9.06 27.06
C GLY A 63 -20.73 -9.70 25.97
N PHE A 64 -20.52 -9.35 24.70
CA PHE A 64 -21.16 -10.08 23.59
C PHE A 64 -20.62 -11.51 23.52
N SER A 65 -21.46 -12.46 23.08
CA SER A 65 -21.04 -13.85 22.91
C SER A 65 -20.02 -13.99 21.79
N VAL A 66 -19.13 -14.96 21.94
CA VAL A 66 -18.05 -15.23 20.96
C VAL A 66 -18.63 -15.59 19.60
N GLU A 67 -19.74 -16.32 19.59
CA GLU A 67 -20.46 -16.75 18.38
C GLU A 67 -21.03 -15.54 17.61
N SER A 68 -21.70 -14.61 18.31
CA SER A 68 -22.24 -13.41 17.66
C SER A 68 -21.16 -12.48 17.16
N ILE A 69 -20.03 -12.37 17.88
CA ILE A 69 -18.88 -11.58 17.42
C ILE A 69 -18.25 -12.22 16.18
N ALA A 70 -18.08 -13.54 16.16
CA ALA A 70 -17.53 -14.27 15.02
C ALA A 70 -18.39 -14.09 13.76
N GLU A 71 -19.72 -14.14 13.90
CA GLU A 71 -20.67 -13.87 12.82
C GLU A 71 -20.56 -12.42 12.31
N CYS A 72 -20.64 -11.44 13.22
CA CYS A 72 -20.58 -10.02 12.88
C CYS A 72 -19.24 -9.64 12.24
N ALA A 73 -18.14 -10.15 12.80
CA ALA A 73 -16.81 -9.93 12.29
C ALA A 73 -16.49 -10.83 11.10
N GLN A 74 -17.36 -11.76 10.67
CA GLN A 74 -17.12 -12.72 9.58
C GLN A 74 -15.79 -13.47 9.72
N THR A 75 -15.52 -14.01 10.90
CA THR A 75 -14.30 -14.75 11.24
C THR A 75 -14.65 -16.01 12.05
N SER A 76 -13.67 -16.85 12.35
CA SER A 76 -13.91 -18.06 13.14
C SER A 76 -14.11 -17.74 14.62
N VAL A 77 -14.93 -18.56 15.29
CA VAL A 77 -15.10 -18.52 16.75
C VAL A 77 -13.76 -18.74 17.46
N GLU A 78 -12.94 -19.66 16.94
CA GLU A 78 -11.59 -19.96 17.44
C GLU A 78 -10.70 -18.71 17.46
N TYR A 79 -10.70 -17.92 16.38
CA TYR A 79 -9.93 -16.68 16.32
C TYR A 79 -10.37 -15.66 17.38
N ILE A 80 -11.68 -15.52 17.62
CA ILE A 80 -12.20 -14.64 18.67
C ILE A 80 -11.80 -15.14 20.06
N LEU A 81 -11.83 -16.46 20.30
CA LEU A 81 -11.39 -17.07 21.56
C LEU A 81 -9.90 -16.80 21.83
N GLU A 82 -9.05 -17.00 20.82
CA GLU A 82 -7.62 -16.71 20.93
C GLU A 82 -7.36 -15.23 21.21
N LEU A 83 -8.05 -14.33 20.50
CA LEU A 83 -7.97 -12.89 20.74
C LEU A 83 -8.42 -12.52 22.16
N GLY A 84 -9.52 -13.08 22.64
CA GLY A 84 -10.04 -12.82 23.98
C GLY A 84 -9.06 -13.28 25.06
N LYS A 85 -8.52 -14.50 24.95
CA LYS A 85 -7.51 -15.04 25.86
C LYS A 85 -6.23 -14.19 25.88
N LYS A 86 -5.72 -13.83 24.70
CA LYS A 86 -4.52 -12.99 24.57
C LYS A 86 -4.70 -11.60 25.21
N ASN A 87 -5.92 -11.10 25.25
CA ASN A 87 -6.27 -9.79 25.83
C ASN A 87 -6.87 -9.89 27.25
N HIS A 88 -6.92 -11.07 27.86
CA HIS A 88 -7.52 -11.31 29.19
C HIS A 88 -8.99 -10.89 29.28
N LEU A 89 -9.74 -11.05 28.19
CA LEU A 89 -11.17 -10.71 28.10
C LEU A 89 -12.08 -11.95 28.19
N LEU A 90 -11.49 -13.15 28.13
CA LEU A 90 -12.12 -14.47 28.20
C LEU A 90 -11.24 -15.42 28.99
#